data_AF-A0A5R2N6G7-F1
#
_entry.id   AF-A0A5R2N6G7-F1
#
_cell.length_a   1.000
_cell.length_b   1.000
_cell.length_c   1.000
_cell.angle_alpha   90.00
_cell.angle_beta   90.00
_cell.angle_gamma   90.00
#
_symmetry.space_group_name_H-M   'P 1'
#
loop_
_entity.id
_entity.type
_entity.pdbx_description
1 polymer ?
#
loop_
_entity_poly.entity_id
_entity_poly.type
_entity_poly.pdbx_seq_one_letter_code
_entity_poly.pdbx_strand_id
1 'polypeptide(L)'
;FSKAAQELNLTHGAISRAIRNIEDRLGIQLFDRGTRSVRLTVVGTAYAAEVGKALDQIAAATIAAMPDRSTRILNVSTSDGFAGRWLVPRLHRFHRANPDIDVRLATSGVLADFVSDGIDISIRYGRGGYTGVTAEFLADEEVFPVCSPELLQGEHPLRQPGDLRHHKLIHDAFRIDWATWLEQAGVEGIDAVFT
;
A
#
# COMPACT_ATOMS: atom_id res chain seq x y z
N PHE A 1 4.11 -30.37 0.69
CA PHE A 1 4.61 -29.31 -0.21
C PHE A 1 3.97 -29.34 -1.60
N SER A 2 2.77 -29.88 -1.78
CA SER A 2 2.18 -30.12 -3.11
C SER A 2 1.78 -28.84 -3.86
N LYS A 3 1.32 -27.81 -3.14
CA LYS A 3 0.93 -26.53 -3.73
C LYS A 3 2.12 -25.78 -4.33
N ALA A 4 3.22 -25.64 -3.59
CA ALA A 4 4.46 -25.05 -4.09
C ALA A 4 5.04 -25.81 -5.30
N ALA A 5 4.84 -27.14 -5.34
CA ALA A 5 5.26 -27.98 -6.46
C ALA A 5 4.51 -27.62 -7.75
N GLN A 6 3.21 -27.38 -7.65
CA GLN A 6 2.40 -26.90 -8.77
C GLN A 6 2.81 -25.48 -9.20
N GLU A 7 2.99 -24.57 -8.25
CA GLU A 7 3.37 -23.16 -8.53
C GLU A 7 4.72 -23.05 -9.24
N LEU A 8 5.69 -23.92 -8.88
CA LEU A 8 7.03 -23.91 -9.46
C LEU A 8 7.20 -24.89 -10.64
N ASN A 9 6.13 -25.56 -11.10
CA ASN A 9 6.19 -26.62 -12.11
C ASN A 9 7.21 -27.74 -11.79
N LEU A 10 7.33 -28.09 -10.51
CA LEU A 10 8.25 -29.12 -10.02
C LEU A 10 7.47 -30.30 -9.42
N THR A 11 8.16 -31.44 -9.28
CA THR A 11 7.59 -32.57 -8.53
C THR A 11 7.69 -32.32 -7.03
N HIS A 12 6.77 -32.90 -6.25
CA HIS A 12 6.82 -32.87 -4.79
C HIS A 12 8.17 -33.38 -4.24
N GLY A 13 8.72 -34.42 -4.88
CA GLY A 13 10.03 -35.00 -4.53
C GLY A 13 11.19 -34.04 -4.76
N ALA A 14 11.15 -33.27 -5.87
CA ALA A 14 12.18 -32.29 -6.19
C ALA A 14 12.22 -31.14 -5.15
N ILE A 15 11.06 -30.59 -4.78
CA ILE A 15 10.98 -29.55 -3.75
C ILE A 15 11.44 -30.08 -2.39
N SER A 16 10.99 -31.28 -2.02
CA SER A 16 11.39 -31.88 -0.73
C SER A 16 12.90 -32.11 -0.66
N ARG A 17 13.55 -32.44 -1.79
CA ARG A 17 15.00 -32.59 -1.88
C ARG A 17 15.73 -31.25 -1.82
N ALA A 18 15.22 -30.23 -2.51
CA ALA A 18 15.80 -28.89 -2.48
C ALA A 18 15.79 -28.30 -1.05
N ILE A 19 14.67 -28.43 -0.34
CA ILE A 19 14.55 -27.97 1.05
C ILE A 19 15.56 -28.69 1.95
N ARG A 20 15.66 -30.03 1.85
CA ARG A 20 16.66 -30.79 2.62
C ARG A 20 18.08 -30.32 2.32
N ASN A 21 18.44 -30.13 1.06
CA ASN A 21 19.78 -29.66 0.70
C ASN A 21 20.09 -28.28 1.31
N ILE A 22 19.09 -27.40 1.42
CA ILE A 22 19.26 -26.09 2.07
C ILE A 22 19.46 -26.28 3.58
N GLU A 23 18.60 -27.08 4.23
CA GLU A 23 18.71 -27.37 5.67
C GLU A 23 20.05 -28.04 6.01
N ASP A 24 20.50 -28.99 5.20
CA ASP A 24 21.79 -29.70 5.36
C ASP A 24 22.98 -28.75 5.24
N ARG A 25 22.91 -27.80 4.28
CA ARG A 25 23.97 -26.82 4.07
C ARG A 25 24.02 -25.75 5.17
N LEU A 26 22.86 -25.41 5.74
CA LEU A 26 22.77 -24.47 6.86
C LEU A 26 23.01 -25.13 8.22
N GLY A 27 22.89 -26.46 8.31
CA GLY A 27 22.94 -27.21 9.56
C GLY A 27 21.74 -26.95 10.48
N ILE A 28 20.65 -26.38 9.96
CA ILE A 28 19.47 -25.94 10.73
C ILE A 28 18.19 -26.35 10.00
N GLN A 29 17.19 -26.81 10.75
CA GLN A 29 15.85 -27.08 10.22
C GLN A 29 15.08 -25.77 10.00
N LEU A 30 14.62 -25.54 8.78
CA LEU A 30 13.82 -24.37 8.41
C LEU A 30 12.31 -24.67 8.49
N PHE A 31 11.93 -25.95 8.45
CA PHE A 31 10.52 -26.37 8.53
C PHE A 31 10.25 -27.39 9.63
N ASP A 32 9.17 -27.16 10.37
CA ASP A 32 8.54 -28.17 11.23
C ASP A 32 7.63 -29.07 10.39
N ARG A 33 7.91 -30.37 10.40
CA ARG A 33 7.17 -31.36 9.61
C ARG A 33 6.22 -32.14 10.51
N GLY A 34 4.96 -31.69 10.58
CA GLY A 34 3.87 -32.43 11.21
C GLY A 34 3.16 -33.40 10.27
N THR A 35 2.35 -34.30 10.81
CA THR A 35 1.66 -35.38 10.07
C THR A 35 0.69 -34.89 8.99
N ARG A 36 0.21 -33.64 9.09
CA ARG A 36 -0.73 -33.02 8.13
C ARG A 36 -0.38 -31.58 7.75
N SER A 37 0.70 -31.02 8.32
CA SER A 37 1.06 -29.62 8.09
C SER A 37 2.58 -29.45 8.09
N VAL A 38 3.04 -28.58 7.19
CA VAL A 38 4.40 -28.05 7.20
C VAL A 38 4.31 -26.61 7.64
N ARG A 39 5.16 -26.19 8.58
CA ARG A 39 5.27 -24.80 9.04
C ARG A 39 6.73 -24.37 9.03
N LEU A 40 6.99 -23.08 8.82
CA LEU A 40 8.33 -22.53 9.01
C LEU A 40 8.67 -22.49 10.50
N THR A 41 9.92 -22.77 10.84
CA THR A 41 10.47 -22.47 12.17
C THR A 41 10.66 -20.95 12.31
N VAL A 42 10.99 -20.48 13.51
CA VAL A 42 11.35 -19.06 13.72
C VAL A 42 12.52 -18.66 12.83
N VAL A 43 13.55 -19.51 12.75
CA VAL A 43 14.71 -19.29 11.87
C VAL A 43 14.30 -19.39 10.40
N GLY A 44 13.44 -20.34 10.04
CA GLY A 44 12.89 -20.47 8.70
C GLY A 44 12.14 -19.22 8.24
N THR A 45 11.37 -18.60 9.13
CA THR A 45 10.62 -17.38 8.85
C THR A 45 11.55 -16.20 8.57
N ALA A 46 12.54 -15.98 9.45
CA ALA A 46 13.52 -14.91 9.27
C ALA A 46 14.36 -15.11 7.99
N TYR A 47 14.81 -16.34 7.73
CA TYR A 47 15.60 -16.68 6.54
C TYR A 47 14.79 -16.50 5.25
N ALA A 48 13.53 -16.94 5.23
CA ALA A 48 12.66 -16.77 4.07
C ALA A 48 12.39 -15.30 3.75
N ALA A 49 12.24 -14.44 4.76
CA ALA A 49 12.04 -13.00 4.57
C ALA A 49 13.26 -12.34 3.89
N GLU A 50 14.48 -12.64 4.34
CA GLU A 50 15.69 -12.05 3.77
C GLU A 50 16.03 -12.61 2.38
N VAL A 51 15.87 -13.92 2.18
CA VAL A 51 16.10 -14.53 0.85
C VAL A 51 15.03 -14.09 -0.15
N GLY A 52 13.78 -13.89 0.29
CA GLY A 52 12.71 -13.34 -0.56
C GLY A 52 13.09 -12.01 -1.18
N LYS A 53 13.53 -11.05 -0.35
CA LYS A 53 14.01 -9.74 -0.82
C LYS A 53 15.12 -9.85 -1.87
N ALA A 54 16.08 -10.76 -1.67
CA ALA A 54 17.17 -10.96 -2.61
C ALA A 54 16.68 -11.56 -3.95
N LEU A 55 15.73 -12.49 -3.92
CA LEU A 55 15.13 -13.05 -5.13
C LEU A 55 14.33 -11.98 -5.91
N ASP A 56 13.63 -11.10 -5.20
CA ASP A 56 12.88 -9.99 -5.82
C ASP A 56 13.83 -9.00 -6.51
N GLN A 57 14.96 -8.66 -5.88
CA GLN A 57 16.01 -7.83 -6.49
C GLN A 57 16.58 -8.47 -7.77
N ILE A 58 16.83 -9.78 -7.75
CA ILE A 58 17.30 -10.52 -8.93
C ILE A 58 16.23 -10.51 -10.04
N ALA A 59 14.95 -10.69 -9.68
CA ALA A 59 13.85 -10.67 -10.63
C ALA A 59 13.73 -9.28 -11.30
N ALA A 60 13.78 -8.20 -10.52
CA ALA A 60 13.75 -6.83 -11.03
C ALA A 60 14.92 -6.55 -12.00
N ALA A 61 16.15 -6.94 -11.62
CA ALA A 61 17.31 -6.80 -12.48
C ALA A 61 17.20 -7.63 -13.78
N THR A 62 16.62 -8.83 -13.70
CA THR A 62 16.38 -9.68 -14.87
C THR A 62 15.38 -9.04 -15.82
N ILE A 63 14.26 -8.53 -15.30
CA ILE A 63 13.25 -7.81 -16.09
C ILE A 63 13.88 -6.61 -16.79
N ALA A 64 14.69 -5.81 -16.07
CA ALA A 64 15.37 -4.64 -16.63
C ALA A 64 16.39 -5.00 -17.73
N ALA A 65 16.94 -6.21 -17.73
CA ALA A 65 17.93 -6.67 -18.71
C ALA A 65 17.31 -7.32 -19.96
N MET A 66 16.00 -7.61 -19.98
CA MET A 66 15.35 -8.24 -21.12
C MET A 66 15.14 -7.25 -22.30
N PRO A 67 15.46 -7.63 -23.55
CA PRO A 67 15.27 -6.77 -24.70
C PRO A 67 13.80 -6.39 -24.92
N ASP A 68 13.55 -5.10 -25.10
CA ASP A 68 12.23 -4.47 -25.15
C ASP A 68 11.37 -4.96 -26.33
N ARG A 69 10.42 -5.87 -26.03
CA ARG A 69 9.26 -6.23 -26.88
C ARG A 69 8.09 -6.72 -26.02
N SER A 70 7.55 -5.89 -25.14
CA SER A 70 6.20 -6.08 -24.59
C SER A 70 5.92 -4.95 -23.62
N THR A 71 4.80 -4.25 -23.82
CA THR A 71 4.10 -3.34 -22.88
C THR A 71 4.87 -2.99 -21.60
N ARG A 72 5.37 -1.76 -21.52
CA ARG A 72 6.05 -1.26 -20.32
C ARG A 72 5.02 -1.12 -19.20
N ILE A 73 5.19 -1.85 -18.11
CA ILE A 73 4.27 -1.76 -16.97
C ILE A 73 4.72 -0.61 -16.08
N LEU A 74 3.80 0.29 -15.74
CA LEU A 74 3.97 1.34 -14.75
C LEU A 74 3.14 1.00 -13.51
N ASN A 75 3.79 0.58 -12.43
CA ASN A 75 3.16 0.27 -11.15
C ASN A 75 3.07 1.54 -10.31
N VAL A 76 1.84 1.98 -10.06
CA VAL A 76 1.54 3.20 -9.32
C VAL A 76 0.85 2.85 -8.03
N SER A 77 1.43 3.27 -6.90
CA SER A 77 0.78 3.20 -5.60
C SER A 77 0.10 4.52 -5.26
N THR A 78 -1.15 4.52 -4.80
CA THR A 78 -1.87 5.77 -4.44
C THR A 78 -2.87 5.55 -3.28
N SER A 79 -3.43 6.62 -2.72
CA SER A 79 -4.60 6.52 -1.82
C SER A 79 -5.86 6.11 -2.59
N ASP A 80 -6.82 5.48 -1.90
CA ASP A 80 -8.11 5.07 -2.48
C ASP A 80 -8.89 6.27 -3.04
N GLY A 81 -8.94 7.37 -2.28
CA GLY A 81 -9.64 8.59 -2.66
C GLY A 81 -9.07 9.21 -3.94
N PHE A 82 -7.75 9.34 -4.03
CA PHE A 82 -7.10 9.90 -5.20
C PHE A 82 -7.24 8.99 -6.44
N ALA A 83 -7.12 7.67 -6.25
CA ALA A 83 -7.34 6.69 -7.31
C ALA A 83 -8.72 6.85 -7.94
N GLY A 84 -9.77 6.74 -7.14
CA GLY A 84 -11.15 6.71 -7.62
C GLY A 84 -11.63 8.07 -8.15
N ARG A 85 -11.27 9.16 -7.47
CA ARG A 85 -11.86 10.48 -7.74
C ARG A 85 -11.08 11.31 -8.76
N TRP A 86 -9.78 11.06 -8.91
CA TRP A 86 -8.93 11.85 -9.81
C TRP A 86 -8.22 11.03 -10.88
N LEU A 87 -7.51 9.97 -10.50
CA LEU A 87 -6.56 9.26 -11.37
C LEU A 87 -7.27 8.37 -12.41
N VAL A 88 -8.10 7.43 -11.96
CA VAL A 88 -8.80 6.47 -12.85
C VAL A 88 -9.60 7.16 -13.95
N PRO A 89 -10.41 8.22 -13.66
CA PRO A 89 -11.13 8.94 -14.71
C PRO A 89 -10.23 9.56 -15.79
N ARG A 90 -8.95 9.82 -15.50
CA ARG A 90 -7.99 10.47 -16.41
C ARG A 90 -7.07 9.48 -17.11
N LEU A 91 -7.04 8.22 -16.67
CA LEU A 91 -6.12 7.21 -17.18
C LEU A 91 -6.30 6.93 -18.68
N HIS A 92 -7.53 7.05 -19.20
CA HIS A 92 -7.81 6.93 -20.63
C HIS A 92 -7.01 7.94 -21.49
N ARG A 93 -6.76 9.16 -20.99
CA ARG A 93 -5.97 10.18 -21.70
C ARG A 93 -4.50 9.79 -21.73
N PHE A 94 -4.00 9.29 -20.61
CA PHE A 94 -2.63 8.80 -20.49
C PHE A 94 -2.39 7.62 -21.43
N HIS A 95 -3.28 6.62 -21.42
CA HIS A 95 -3.17 5.43 -22.26
C HIS A 95 -3.24 5.78 -23.76
N ARG A 96 -4.06 6.77 -24.15
CA ARG A 96 -4.09 7.26 -25.54
C ARG A 96 -2.78 7.94 -25.97
N ALA A 97 -2.10 8.63 -25.05
CA ALA A 97 -0.82 9.27 -25.32
C ALA A 97 0.37 8.28 -25.24
N ASN A 98 0.22 7.20 -24.48
CA ASN A 98 1.26 6.19 -24.23
C ASN A 98 0.66 4.78 -24.36
N PRO A 99 0.35 4.32 -25.59
CA PRO A 99 -0.38 3.08 -25.83
C PRO A 99 0.43 1.82 -25.49
N ASP A 100 1.76 1.95 -25.39
CA ASP A 100 2.69 0.89 -25.03
C ASP A 100 2.91 0.76 -23.51
N ILE A 101 2.22 1.58 -22.70
CA ILE A 101 2.33 1.55 -21.23
C ILE A 101 1.04 0.97 -20.61
N ASP A 102 1.19 -0.11 -19.84
CA ASP A 102 0.12 -0.67 -18.98
C ASP A 102 0.28 -0.10 -17.56
N VAL A 103 -0.77 0.53 -17.03
CA VAL A 103 -0.72 1.15 -15.71
C VAL A 103 -1.43 0.25 -14.71
N ARG A 104 -0.68 -0.22 -13.70
CA ARG A 104 -1.21 -1.02 -12.60
C ARG A 104 -1.32 -0.17 -11.35
N LEU A 105 -2.51 -0.13 -10.77
CA LEU A 105 -2.78 0.65 -9.57
C LEU A 105 -2.82 -0.27 -8.35
N ALA A 106 -2.03 0.09 -7.34
CA ALA A 106 -2.15 -0.45 -5.99
C ALA A 106 -2.67 0.67 -5.07
N THR A 107 -3.80 0.44 -4.39
CA THR A 107 -4.32 1.41 -3.43
C THR A 107 -3.99 0.99 -2.01
N SER A 108 -3.43 1.93 -1.24
CA SER A 108 -3.05 1.71 0.16
C SER A 108 -2.89 3.04 0.91
N GLY A 109 -3.24 3.04 2.19
CA GLY A 109 -2.94 4.15 3.10
C GLY A 109 -1.48 4.18 3.59
N VAL A 110 -0.72 3.11 3.38
CA VAL A 110 0.68 2.98 3.84
C VAL A 110 1.63 3.48 2.75
N LEU A 111 2.80 3.99 3.15
CA LEU A 111 3.88 4.32 2.21
C LEU A 111 4.42 3.03 1.58
N ALA A 112 4.55 3.00 0.26
CA ALA A 112 5.11 1.87 -0.46
C ALA A 112 6.63 1.81 -0.29
N ASP A 113 7.16 0.59 -0.24
CA ASP A 113 8.58 0.33 -0.46
C ASP A 113 8.79 0.07 -1.95
N PHE A 114 9.46 1.00 -2.62
CA PHE A 114 9.64 0.97 -4.07
C PHE A 114 10.41 -0.27 -4.55
N VAL A 115 11.24 -0.87 -3.69
CA VAL A 115 12.03 -2.06 -4.04
C VAL A 115 11.23 -3.33 -3.78
N SER A 116 10.71 -3.52 -2.56
CA SER A 116 10.00 -4.77 -2.24
C SER A 116 8.61 -4.85 -2.86
N ASP A 117 7.93 -3.73 -3.04
CA ASP A 117 6.56 -3.71 -3.56
C ASP A 117 6.52 -3.62 -5.09
N GLY A 118 7.68 -3.42 -5.74
CA GLY A 118 7.78 -3.24 -7.19
C GLY A 118 7.00 -2.01 -7.69
N ILE A 119 6.95 -0.95 -6.88
CA ILE A 119 6.26 0.29 -7.20
C ILE A 119 7.23 1.25 -7.88
N ASP A 120 6.83 1.79 -9.03
CA ASP A 120 7.60 2.77 -9.78
C ASP A 120 7.32 4.19 -9.30
N ILE A 121 6.05 4.50 -8.99
CA ILE A 121 5.60 5.83 -8.56
C ILE A 121 4.63 5.70 -7.39
N SER A 122 4.80 6.54 -6.37
CA SER A 122 3.88 6.63 -5.24
C SER A 122 3.27 8.04 -5.15
N ILE A 123 1.95 8.14 -5.19
CA ILE A 123 1.19 9.38 -5.00
C ILE A 123 0.62 9.38 -3.59
N ARG A 124 1.04 10.34 -2.75
CA ARG A 124 0.66 10.39 -1.34
C ARG A 124 0.46 11.83 -0.87
N TYR A 125 -0.48 12.00 0.05
CA TYR A 125 -0.60 13.21 0.85
C TYR A 125 0.54 13.30 1.86
N GLY A 126 1.19 14.45 1.91
CA GLY A 126 2.23 14.73 2.90
C GLY A 126 3.16 15.83 2.46
N ARG A 127 4.12 16.15 3.32
CA ARG A 127 5.08 17.23 3.11
C ARG A 127 6.29 16.83 2.24
N GLY A 128 6.30 15.60 1.73
CA GLY A 128 7.48 15.03 1.08
C GLY A 128 8.63 14.79 2.05
N GLY A 129 9.87 14.89 1.58
CA GLY A 129 11.08 14.73 2.41
C GLY A 129 11.36 13.30 2.87
N TYR A 130 10.84 12.30 2.14
CA TYR A 130 11.03 10.90 2.47
C TYR A 130 12.46 10.45 2.12
N THR A 131 13.09 9.70 3.03
CA THR A 131 14.45 9.17 2.82
C THR A 131 14.49 8.23 1.62
N GLY A 132 15.49 8.40 0.76
CA GLY A 132 15.76 7.48 -0.35
C GLY A 132 14.87 7.64 -1.58
N VAL A 133 14.04 8.69 -1.64
CA VAL A 133 13.21 9.01 -2.81
C VAL A 133 13.27 10.49 -3.15
N THR A 134 12.95 10.81 -4.40
CA THR A 134 12.66 12.20 -4.80
C THR A 134 11.17 12.43 -4.68
N ALA A 135 10.77 13.45 -3.92
CA ALA A 135 9.37 13.84 -3.79
C ALA A 135 9.12 15.13 -4.60
N GLU A 136 8.09 15.10 -5.44
CA GLU A 136 7.63 16.25 -6.21
C GLU A 136 6.23 16.66 -5.76
N PHE A 137 5.99 17.96 -5.66
CA PHE A 137 4.67 18.50 -5.35
C PHE A 137 3.76 18.35 -6.58
N LEU A 138 2.62 17.69 -6.41
CA LEU A 138 1.67 17.45 -7.50
C LEU A 138 0.57 18.51 -7.55
N ALA A 139 -0.12 18.73 -6.42
CA ALA A 139 -1.22 19.68 -6.28
C ALA A 139 -1.59 19.85 -4.81
N ASP A 140 -2.29 20.93 -4.50
CA ASP A 140 -2.99 21.11 -3.23
C ASP A 140 -4.28 20.28 -3.20
N GLU A 141 -4.68 19.86 -2.00
CA GLU A 141 -5.96 19.24 -1.73
C GLU A 141 -6.67 19.99 -0.58
N GLU A 142 -7.97 20.20 -0.73
CA GLU A 142 -8.81 20.77 0.32
C GLU A 142 -9.50 19.65 1.12
N VAL A 143 -9.36 19.72 2.45
CA VAL A 143 -10.06 18.85 3.38
C VAL A 143 -11.07 19.69 4.16
N PHE A 144 -12.34 19.29 4.11
CA PHE A 144 -13.43 19.98 4.76
C PHE A 144 -14.49 18.99 5.29
N PRO A 145 -15.18 19.34 6.39
CA PRO A 145 -16.21 18.51 6.97
C PRO A 145 -17.44 18.48 6.07
N VAL A 146 -18.13 17.35 6.09
CA VAL A 146 -19.42 17.18 5.41
C VAL A 146 -20.49 16.78 6.41
N CYS A 147 -21.72 17.21 6.17
CA CYS A 147 -22.85 16.93 7.04
C CYS A 147 -24.12 16.64 6.22
N SER A 148 -25.11 16.01 6.86
CA SER A 148 -26.45 15.90 6.27
C SER A 148 -27.06 17.30 6.11
N PRO A 149 -27.75 17.61 4.99
CA PRO A 149 -28.45 18.88 4.82
C PRO A 149 -29.45 19.21 5.95
N GLU A 150 -29.98 18.19 6.64
CA GLU A 150 -30.91 18.36 7.76
C GLU A 150 -30.26 19.06 8.97
N LEU A 151 -28.94 18.90 9.16
CA LEU A 151 -28.19 19.55 10.23
C LEU A 151 -28.01 21.06 10.01
N LEU A 152 -28.45 21.58 8.86
CA LEU A 152 -28.49 23.02 8.57
C LEU A 152 -29.79 23.68 9.03
N GLN A 153 -30.82 22.90 9.39
CA GLN A 153 -32.17 23.39 9.68
C GLN A 153 -32.69 23.03 11.09
N GLY A 154 -31.93 22.23 11.86
CA GLY A 154 -32.32 21.79 13.20
C GLY A 154 -32.13 22.82 14.32
N GLU A 155 -32.28 22.37 15.56
CA GLU A 155 -32.15 23.19 16.79
C GLU A 155 -30.74 23.79 16.95
N HIS A 156 -29.72 23.09 16.48
CA HIS A 156 -28.32 23.54 16.45
C HIS A 156 -27.78 23.53 15.01
N PRO A 157 -28.12 24.53 14.18
CA PRO A 157 -27.74 24.55 12.78
C PRO A 157 -26.22 24.76 12.61
N LEU A 158 -25.58 23.94 11.77
CA LEU A 158 -24.17 24.10 11.42
C LEU A 158 -23.96 25.29 10.47
N ARG A 159 -23.41 26.41 10.98
CA ARG A 159 -23.12 27.62 10.19
C ARG A 159 -21.66 28.04 10.25
N GLN A 160 -20.96 27.68 11.32
CA GLN A 160 -19.55 27.97 11.54
C GLN A 160 -18.87 26.78 12.21
N PRO A 161 -17.53 26.66 12.09
CA PRO A 161 -16.78 25.55 12.68
C PRO A 161 -17.06 25.32 14.18
N GLY A 162 -17.30 26.37 14.96
CA GLY A 162 -17.59 26.28 16.39
C GLY A 162 -18.89 25.55 16.75
N ASP A 163 -19.83 25.44 15.82
CA ASP A 163 -21.13 24.80 16.05
C ASP A 163 -21.01 23.27 16.15
N LEU A 164 -19.90 22.71 15.68
CA LEU A 164 -19.58 21.28 15.77
C LEU A 164 -19.65 20.75 17.22
N ARG A 165 -19.51 21.62 18.23
CA ARG A 165 -19.65 21.27 19.66
C ARG A 165 -21.01 20.66 20.02
N HIS A 166 -22.03 20.91 19.20
CA HIS A 166 -23.39 20.42 19.39
C HIS A 166 -23.67 19.11 18.66
N HIS A 167 -22.69 18.59 17.91
CA HIS A 167 -22.87 17.44 17.01
C HIS A 167 -21.91 16.32 17.34
N LYS A 168 -22.31 15.09 17.02
CA LYS A 168 -21.40 13.94 17.09
C LYS A 168 -20.53 13.91 15.85
N LEU A 169 -19.22 13.87 16.04
CA LEU A 169 -18.24 13.79 14.98
C LEU A 169 -18.07 12.32 14.56
N ILE A 170 -18.08 12.06 13.26
CA ILE A 170 -17.74 10.75 12.70
C ILE A 170 -16.25 10.77 12.39
N HIS A 171 -15.52 9.84 12.98
CA HIS A 171 -14.08 9.72 12.80
C HIS A 171 -13.78 8.60 11.80
N ASP A 172 -12.78 8.81 10.97
CA ASP A 172 -12.15 7.77 10.18
C ASP A 172 -10.66 7.67 10.54
N ALA A 173 -9.96 6.74 9.90
CA ALA A 173 -8.52 6.56 10.07
C ALA A 173 -7.70 7.39 9.05
N PHE A 174 -8.20 8.55 8.59
CA PHE A 174 -7.41 9.42 7.72
C PHE A 174 -6.26 10.10 8.46
N ARG A 175 -5.28 10.55 7.68
CA ARG A 175 -4.11 11.27 8.19
C ARG A 175 -4.44 12.66 8.74
N ILE A 176 -5.54 13.26 8.30
CA ILE A 176 -6.04 14.54 8.80
C ILE A 176 -7.30 14.24 9.59
N ASP A 177 -7.20 14.29 10.91
CA ASP A 177 -8.29 14.01 11.83
C ASP A 177 -9.00 15.29 12.27
N TRP A 178 -10.04 15.13 13.09
CA TRP A 178 -10.80 16.26 13.64
C TRP A 178 -9.93 17.20 14.48
N ALA A 179 -8.93 16.70 15.21
CA ALA A 179 -8.04 17.54 16.00
C ALA A 179 -7.24 18.48 15.10
N THR A 180 -6.62 17.92 14.06
CA THR A 180 -5.86 18.68 13.04
C THR A 180 -6.76 19.70 12.33
N TRP A 181 -7.98 19.29 11.97
CA TRP A 181 -8.91 20.18 11.26
C TRP A 181 -9.41 21.33 12.14
N LEU A 182 -9.79 21.05 13.40
CA LEU A 182 -10.27 22.06 14.35
C LEU A 182 -9.19 23.09 14.69
N GLU A 183 -7.93 22.65 14.83
CA GLU A 183 -6.78 23.55 15.02
C GLU A 183 -6.63 24.52 13.84
N GLN A 184 -6.69 24.02 12.60
CA GLN A 184 -6.62 24.86 11.39
C GLN A 184 -7.84 25.78 11.24
N ALA A 185 -9.01 25.37 11.74
CA ALA A 185 -10.22 26.17 11.76
C ALA A 185 -10.23 27.22 12.89
N GLY A 186 -9.24 27.23 13.79
CA GLY A 186 -9.15 28.14 14.93
C GLY A 186 -10.23 27.90 15.99
N VAL A 187 -10.68 26.65 16.16
CA VAL A 187 -11.74 26.28 17.10
C VAL A 187 -11.18 25.50 18.27
N GLU A 188 -11.49 25.96 19.48
CA GLU A 188 -11.10 25.31 20.73
C GLU A 188 -12.31 24.72 21.48
N GLY A 189 -12.04 23.74 22.35
CA GLY A 189 -13.03 23.22 23.30
C GLY A 189 -14.06 22.26 22.69
N ILE A 190 -13.76 21.64 21.55
CA ILE A 190 -14.54 20.55 20.95
C ILE A 190 -13.77 19.25 21.16
N ASP A 191 -14.45 18.23 21.68
CA ASP A 191 -13.85 16.91 21.85
C ASP A 191 -13.59 16.28 20.48
N ALA A 192 -12.31 16.10 20.17
CA ALA A 192 -11.83 15.53 18.93
C ALA A 192 -11.40 14.06 19.08
N VAL A 193 -11.62 13.46 20.26
CA VAL A 193 -11.09 12.13 20.61
C VAL A 193 -12.15 11.05 20.36
N PHE A 194 -11.72 9.89 19.87
CA PHE A 194 -12.54 8.67 19.82
C PHE A 194 -13.06 8.34 21.24
N THR A 195 -14.37 8.38 21.44
CA THR A 195 -15.04 7.74 22.59
C THR A 195 -15.65 6.42 22.19
#